data_AF-A0AAD6BNU8-F1
#
_entry.id   AF-A0AAD6BNU8-F1
#
_cell.length_a   1.000
_cell.length_b   1.000
_cell.length_c   1.000
_cell.angle_alpha   90.00
_cell.angle_beta   90.00
_cell.angle_gamma   90.00
#
_symmetry.space_group_name_H-M   'P 1'
#
loop_
_entity.id
_entity.type
_entity.pdbx_description
1 polymer ?
#
loop_
_entity_poly.entity_id
_entity_poly.type
_entity_poly.pdbx_seq_one_letter_code
_entity_poly.pdbx_strand_id
1 'polypeptide(L)'
;MNSHFRLTYNRTLISTEYAELREKLHAPIRNAANVVIHQTITELFLETFRAQVDLNRPYTLPSGQEVEPCIGCMQAPAGTKLLRLCHAEGADTESECQQCFCRPMWCLSCLGRWFASRQDQQRPETWLSSRVPCPTCRAKFCILDICVVN
;
A
#
# COMPACT_ATOMS: atom_id res chain seq x y z
N MET A 1 -40.40 -51.46 18.37
CA MET A 1 -39.22 -52.32 18.12
C MET A 1 -38.65 -51.90 16.78
N ASN A 2 -37.58 -51.11 16.79
CA ASN A 2 -36.23 -51.56 16.41
C ASN A 2 -36.25 -52.07 14.95
N SER A 3 -35.67 -51.40 13.95
CA SER A 3 -34.24 -51.09 13.89
C SER A 3 -33.86 -50.39 12.59
N HIS A 4 -32.85 -49.51 12.69
CA HIS A 4 -31.79 -49.28 11.70
C HIS A 4 -32.08 -48.47 10.42
N PHE A 5 -31.85 -47.17 10.56
CA PHE A 5 -30.91 -46.35 9.77
C PHE A 5 -30.19 -47.08 8.60
N ARG A 6 -30.47 -46.64 7.38
CA ARG A 6 -29.48 -46.58 6.28
C ARG A 6 -29.84 -45.43 5.35
N LEU A 7 -29.44 -44.22 5.74
CA LEU A 7 -29.24 -43.12 4.80
C LEU A 7 -28.11 -43.53 3.86
N THR A 8 -28.45 -44.00 2.67
CA THR A 8 -27.48 -44.11 1.57
C THR A 8 -27.71 -42.91 0.67
N TYR A 9 -27.22 -41.76 1.10
CA TYR A 9 -27.20 -40.55 0.27
C TYR A 9 -26.01 -40.68 -0.69
N ASN A 10 -26.26 -41.27 -1.86
CA ASN A 10 -25.27 -41.35 -2.93
C ASN A 10 -25.07 -39.96 -3.56
N ARG A 11 -23.81 -39.51 -3.60
CA ARG A 11 -23.26 -38.45 -4.47
C ARG A 11 -23.94 -38.56 -5.85
N THR A 12 -24.48 -37.53 -6.47
CA THR A 12 -23.84 -36.26 -6.79
C THR A 12 -24.94 -35.30 -7.27
N LEU A 13 -25.28 -34.28 -6.48
CA LEU A 13 -26.06 -33.14 -6.98
C LEU A 13 -25.19 -31.90 -6.87
N ILE A 14 -24.07 -31.89 -7.62
CA ILE A 14 -23.20 -30.73 -7.77
C ILE A 14 -22.69 -30.71 -9.21
N SER A 15 -23.61 -30.63 -10.18
CA SER A 15 -23.22 -30.46 -11.58
C SER A 15 -24.03 -29.41 -12.31
N THR A 16 -25.31 -29.24 -11.97
CA THR A 16 -26.16 -28.22 -12.61
C THR A 16 -25.97 -26.85 -12.00
N GLU A 17 -25.93 -26.72 -10.66
CA GLU A 17 -25.59 -25.44 -10.02
C GLU A 17 -24.14 -25.02 -10.32
N TYR A 18 -23.21 -25.98 -10.42
CA TYR A 18 -21.82 -25.67 -10.74
C TYR A 18 -21.62 -25.20 -12.19
N ALA A 19 -22.45 -25.68 -13.12
CA ALA A 19 -22.43 -25.23 -14.51
C ALA A 19 -22.99 -23.80 -14.64
N GLU A 20 -24.10 -23.49 -13.98
CA GLU A 20 -24.67 -22.14 -13.98
C GLU A 20 -23.80 -21.14 -13.20
N LEU A 21 -23.17 -21.57 -12.09
CA LEU A 21 -22.22 -20.73 -11.35
C LEU A 21 -20.92 -20.53 -12.15
N ARG A 22 -20.42 -21.56 -12.86
CA ARG A 22 -19.27 -21.40 -13.78
C ARG A 22 -19.61 -20.51 -14.95
N GLU A 23 -20.78 -20.61 -15.56
CA GLU A 23 -21.17 -19.69 -16.64
C GLU A 23 -21.27 -18.24 -16.15
N LYS A 24 -21.75 -18.01 -14.92
CA LYS A 24 -21.81 -16.66 -14.33
C LYS A 24 -20.47 -16.13 -13.82
N LEU A 25 -19.55 -17.01 -13.39
CA LEU A 25 -18.18 -16.66 -12.99
C LEU A 25 -17.21 -16.51 -14.18
N HIS A 26 -17.45 -17.25 -15.27
CA HIS A 26 -16.67 -17.17 -16.52
C HIS A 26 -17.25 -16.21 -17.54
N ALA A 27 -18.45 -15.68 -17.32
CA ALA A 27 -18.91 -14.51 -18.05
C ALA A 27 -17.89 -13.39 -17.79
N PRO A 28 -17.12 -12.94 -18.81
CA PRO A 28 -16.22 -11.82 -18.62
C PRO A 28 -17.08 -10.65 -18.16
N ILE A 29 -16.70 -10.01 -17.05
CA ILE A 29 -17.31 -8.75 -16.63
C ILE A 29 -17.09 -7.80 -17.81
N ARG A 30 -18.11 -7.64 -18.64
CA ARG A 30 -18.14 -6.71 -19.75
C ARG A 30 -18.32 -5.32 -19.16
N ASN A 31 -17.26 -4.85 -18.50
CA ASN A 31 -16.98 -3.44 -18.43
C ASN A 31 -16.93 -2.95 -19.88
N ALA A 32 -17.62 -1.85 -20.14
CA ALA A 32 -17.56 -1.15 -21.41
C ALA A 32 -16.10 -1.09 -21.88
N ALA A 33 -15.82 -1.76 -23.01
CA ALA A 33 -14.51 -1.89 -23.65
C ALA A 33 -13.38 -2.51 -22.79
N ASN A 34 -13.22 -3.85 -22.84
CA ASN A 34 -11.94 -4.57 -22.67
C ASN A 34 -10.99 -4.14 -21.51
N VAL A 35 -11.49 -3.75 -20.35
CA VAL A 35 -10.63 -3.52 -19.18
C VAL A 35 -10.59 -4.78 -18.32
N VAL A 36 -9.56 -5.60 -18.52
CA VAL A 36 -9.10 -6.51 -17.46
C VAL A 36 -8.50 -5.60 -16.39
N ILE A 37 -9.13 -5.53 -15.20
CA ILE A 37 -8.55 -4.81 -14.07
C ILE A 37 -7.42 -5.67 -13.49
N HIS A 38 -6.29 -5.70 -14.20
CA HIS A 38 -5.02 -6.02 -13.58
C HIS A 38 -4.73 -4.85 -12.64
N GLN A 39 -4.72 -5.09 -11.33
CA GLN A 39 -4.13 -4.09 -10.43
C GLN A 39 -2.72 -3.81 -10.91
N THR A 40 -2.40 -2.54 -11.15
CA THR A 40 -1.07 -2.16 -11.61
C THR A 40 -0.05 -2.49 -10.52
N ILE A 41 1.20 -2.80 -10.88
CA ILE A 41 2.29 -3.02 -9.91
C ILE A 41 2.37 -1.85 -8.89
N THR A 42 2.02 -0.64 -9.34
CA THR A 42 1.91 0.54 -8.46
C THR A 42 0.81 0.40 -7.41
N GLU A 43 -0.37 -0.11 -7.74
CA GLU A 43 -1.46 -0.30 -6.78
C GLU A 43 -1.10 -1.35 -5.71
N LEU A 44 -0.57 -2.50 -6.12
CA LEU A 44 -0.06 -3.53 -5.18
C LEU A 44 1.06 -2.98 -4.28
N PHE A 45 1.96 -2.19 -4.86
CA PHE A 45 2.99 -1.52 -4.09
C PHE A 45 2.39 -0.55 -3.07
N LEU A 46 1.38 0.25 -3.43
CA LEU A 46 0.78 1.24 -2.52
C LEU A 46 0.11 0.59 -1.30
N GLU A 47 -0.52 -0.57 -1.49
CA GLU A 47 -1.07 -1.36 -0.38
C GLU A 47 0.04 -1.82 0.57
N THR A 48 1.10 -2.40 0.03
CA THR A 48 2.25 -2.87 0.82
C THR A 48 2.99 -1.70 1.48
N PHE A 49 3.19 -0.61 0.76
CA PHE A 49 3.82 0.62 1.23
C PHE A 49 3.08 1.18 2.44
N ARG A 50 1.75 1.26 2.37
CA ARG A 50 0.92 1.70 3.50
C ARG A 50 1.11 0.78 4.71
N ALA A 51 0.99 -0.52 4.52
CA ALA A 51 1.14 -1.49 5.61
C ALA A 51 2.53 -1.40 6.27
N GLN A 52 3.60 -1.16 5.51
CA GLN A 52 4.94 -0.97 6.05
C GLN A 52 5.08 0.37 6.80
N VAL A 53 4.52 1.47 6.27
CA VAL A 53 4.59 2.78 6.92
C VAL A 53 3.77 2.82 8.22
N ASP A 54 2.67 2.08 8.30
CA ASP A 54 1.85 1.98 9.51
C ASP A 54 2.60 1.27 10.67
N LEU A 55 3.69 0.53 10.39
CA LEU A 55 4.57 -0.05 11.41
C LEU A 55 5.62 0.94 11.94
N ASN A 56 5.86 2.05 11.25
CA ASN A 56 6.82 3.04 11.68
C ASN A 56 6.30 3.86 12.87
N ARG A 57 7.21 4.46 13.62
CA ARG A 57 6.85 5.37 14.71
C ARG A 57 6.01 6.54 14.17
N PRO A 58 4.83 6.84 14.74
CA PRO A 58 4.03 7.99 14.33
C PRO A 58 4.70 9.31 14.73
N TYR A 59 4.37 10.39 14.03
CA TYR A 59 4.81 11.74 14.34
C TYR A 59 3.67 12.52 14.99
N THR A 60 3.90 12.97 16.23
CA THR A 60 2.99 13.86 16.94
C THR A 60 3.24 15.31 16.52
N LEU A 61 2.17 16.00 16.10
CA LEU A 61 2.25 17.42 15.76
C LEU A 61 2.61 18.27 16.98
N PRO A 62 3.51 19.26 16.84
CA PRO A 62 3.71 20.28 17.86
C PRO A 62 2.40 21.04 18.15
N SER A 63 2.18 21.38 19.42
CA SER A 63 0.99 22.13 19.84
C SER A 63 0.84 23.43 19.06
N GLY A 64 -0.36 23.67 18.51
CA GLY A 64 -0.68 24.88 17.74
C GLY A 64 -0.29 24.83 16.26
N GLN A 65 0.27 23.72 15.77
CA GLN A 65 0.51 23.53 14.34
C GLN A 65 -0.72 22.91 13.66
N GLU A 66 -1.33 23.63 12.72
CA GLU A 66 -2.42 23.12 11.90
C GLU A 66 -1.90 22.28 10.73
N VAL A 67 -2.74 21.33 10.29
CA VAL A 67 -2.46 20.48 9.14
C VAL A 67 -3.05 21.11 7.89
N GLU A 68 -2.19 21.50 6.96
CA GLU A 68 -2.61 22.01 5.65
C GLU A 68 -3.11 20.87 4.73
N PRO A 69 -3.92 21.19 3.70
CA PRO A 69 -4.24 20.23 2.66
C PRO A 69 -2.97 19.67 1.98
N CYS A 70 -3.01 18.39 1.64
CA CYS A 70 -1.94 17.72 0.91
C CYS A 70 -1.69 18.43 -0.43
N ILE A 71 -0.46 18.88 -0.68
CA ILE A 71 -0.12 19.63 -1.91
C ILE A 71 -0.23 18.78 -3.19
N GLY A 72 -0.23 17.46 -3.06
CA GLY A 72 -0.38 16.54 -4.20
C GLY A 72 -1.82 16.40 -4.71
N CYS A 73 -2.79 16.14 -3.83
CA CYS A 73 -4.19 15.91 -4.23
C CYS A 73 -5.16 17.05 -3.90
N MET A 74 -4.78 17.96 -2.98
CA MET A 74 -5.62 19.04 -2.44
C MET A 74 -6.97 18.59 -1.84
N GLN A 75 -7.14 17.28 -1.59
CA GLN A 75 -8.41 16.68 -1.14
C GLN A 75 -8.35 16.13 0.29
N ALA A 76 -7.17 15.69 0.71
CA ALA A 76 -6.93 15.12 2.03
C ALA A 76 -5.97 16.03 2.81
N PRO A 77 -6.02 16.02 4.15
CA PRO A 77 -4.99 16.68 4.96
C PRO A 77 -3.61 16.07 4.69
N ALA A 78 -2.56 16.86 4.87
CA ALA A 78 -1.20 16.33 4.93
C ALA A 78 -1.08 15.35 6.11
N GLY A 79 -0.65 14.13 5.83
CA GLY A 79 -0.71 13.01 6.78
C GLY A 79 0.62 12.32 7.01
N THR A 80 1.71 12.82 6.45
CA THR A 80 3.03 12.20 6.56
C THR A 80 4.13 13.21 6.89
N LYS A 81 5.07 12.79 7.74
CA LYS A 81 6.31 13.50 8.04
C LYS A 81 7.49 12.59 7.70
N LEU A 82 8.49 13.15 7.02
CA LEU A 82 9.78 12.50 6.84
C LEU A 82 10.71 12.83 8.02
N LEU A 83 11.20 11.80 8.70
CA LEU A 83 12.20 11.86 9.79
C LEU A 83 13.22 10.76 9.55
N ARG A 84 14.51 11.05 9.70
CA ARG A 84 15.54 10.01 9.54
C ARG A 84 15.47 9.03 10.73
N LEU A 85 14.92 7.84 10.48
CA LEU A 85 14.72 6.78 11.47
C LEU A 85 15.49 5.50 11.12
N CYS A 86 15.90 5.33 9.86
CA CYS A 86 16.52 4.11 9.33
C CYS A 86 17.90 3.72 9.90
N HIS A 87 18.34 4.30 11.03
CA HIS A 87 19.66 4.10 11.65
C HIS A 87 19.60 3.59 13.10
N ALA A 88 18.41 3.27 13.61
CA ALA A 88 18.23 2.93 15.02
C ALA A 88 18.71 1.52 15.41
N GLU A 89 19.05 0.63 14.47
CA GLU A 89 19.56 -0.71 14.79
C GLU A 89 20.69 -1.19 13.86
N GLY A 90 21.93 -1.14 14.35
CA GLY A 90 22.87 -2.26 14.22
C GLY A 90 23.68 -2.51 12.94
N ALA A 91 23.61 -1.73 11.86
CA ALA A 91 24.53 -1.93 10.72
C ALA A 91 24.80 -0.66 9.89
N ASP A 92 26.08 -0.46 9.63
CA ASP A 92 26.76 0.50 8.75
C ASP A 92 26.47 2.01 8.91
N THR A 93 27.52 2.65 9.43
CA THR A 93 27.96 4.02 9.17
C THR A 93 28.03 4.31 7.67
N GLU A 94 26.87 4.62 7.08
CA GLU A 94 26.62 5.61 6.02
C GLU A 94 25.18 5.44 5.49
N SER A 95 24.19 5.87 6.28
CA SER A 95 22.88 6.12 5.65
C SER A 95 23.04 7.23 4.64
N GLU A 96 22.80 6.90 3.38
CA GLU A 96 22.53 7.91 2.36
C GLU A 96 21.25 8.71 2.63
N CYS A 97 20.40 8.26 3.57
CA CYS A 97 19.23 9.02 3.99
C CYS A 97 19.65 10.29 4.77
N GLN A 98 18.94 11.38 4.51
CA GLN A 98 19.25 12.70 5.02
C GLN A 98 18.09 13.19 5.89
N GLN A 99 18.41 14.03 6.88
CA GLN A 99 17.39 14.66 7.69
C GLN A 99 16.52 15.59 6.82
N CYS A 100 15.20 15.41 6.88
CA CYS A 100 14.23 16.27 6.21
C CYS A 100 13.60 17.26 7.20
N PHE A 101 13.65 18.55 6.86
CA PHE A 101 13.09 19.64 7.67
C PHE A 101 11.77 20.19 7.13
N CYS A 102 11.21 19.60 6.07
CA CYS A 102 9.89 19.99 5.58
C CYS A 102 8.80 19.71 6.63
N ARG A 103 7.80 20.59 6.69
CA ARG A 103 6.56 20.32 7.41
C ARG A 103 5.80 19.13 6.78
N PRO A 104 4.82 18.52 7.46
CA PRO A 104 3.88 17.64 6.80
C PRO A 104 3.15 18.38 5.68
N MET A 105 3.35 17.95 4.43
CA MET A 105 2.76 18.57 3.24
C MET A 105 2.05 17.57 2.32
N TRP A 106 2.20 16.27 2.59
CA TRP A 106 1.72 15.20 1.73
C TRP A 106 0.88 14.21 2.53
N CYS A 107 -0.23 13.74 1.95
CA CYS A 107 -0.94 12.57 2.46
C CYS A 107 -0.18 11.29 2.08
N LEU A 108 -0.45 10.19 2.79
CA LEU A 108 0.25 8.93 2.61
C LEU A 108 0.14 8.39 1.17
N SER A 109 -1.05 8.48 0.57
CA SER A 109 -1.29 8.00 -0.80
C SER A 109 -0.54 8.80 -1.86
N CYS A 110 -0.39 10.12 -1.69
CA CYS A 110 0.35 10.94 -2.65
C CYS A 110 1.86 10.75 -2.48
N LEU A 111 2.35 10.63 -1.25
CA LEU A 111 3.76 10.31 -0.99
C LEU A 111 4.14 8.92 -1.52
N GLY A 112 3.27 7.91 -1.33
CA GLY A 112 3.49 6.57 -1.87
C GLY A 112 3.53 6.55 -3.40
N ARG A 113 2.66 7.31 -4.07
CA ARG A 113 2.68 7.44 -5.54
C ARG A 113 3.94 8.14 -6.03
N TRP A 114 4.38 9.17 -5.32
CA TRP A 114 5.67 9.81 -5.58
C TRP A 114 6.81 8.80 -5.45
N PHE A 115 6.83 8.03 -4.36
CA PHE A 115 7.84 7.02 -4.10
C PHE A 115 7.89 5.98 -5.23
N ALA A 116 6.74 5.42 -5.62
CA ALA A 116 6.62 4.46 -6.73
C ALA A 116 7.12 5.04 -8.08
N SER A 117 6.84 6.32 -8.35
CA SER A 117 7.26 6.98 -9.59
C SER A 117 8.78 7.11 -9.76
N ARG A 118 9.53 6.97 -8.65
CA ARG A 118 11.00 7.06 -8.63
C ARG A 118 11.67 5.70 -8.76
N GLN A 119 10.89 4.63 -8.85
CA GLN A 119 11.40 3.27 -8.87
C GLN A 119 11.70 2.78 -10.28
N ASP A 120 12.65 1.84 -10.36
CA ASP A 120 12.89 1.06 -11.56
C ASP A 120 11.71 0.08 -11.79
N GLN A 121 10.93 0.34 -12.83
CA GLN A 121 9.76 -0.46 -13.19
C GLN A 121 10.11 -1.89 -13.61
N GLN A 122 11.37 -2.16 -13.97
CA GLN A 122 11.85 -3.49 -14.32
C GLN A 122 12.24 -4.32 -13.08
N ARG A 123 12.34 -3.68 -11.90
CA ARG A 123 12.84 -4.29 -10.66
C ARG A 123 11.95 -4.05 -9.44
N PRO A 124 10.66 -4.48 -9.47
CA PRO A 124 9.69 -4.27 -8.38
C PRO A 124 10.13 -4.83 -7.04
N GLU A 125 10.96 -5.89 -7.03
CA GLU A 125 11.51 -6.51 -5.82
C GLU A 125 12.39 -5.56 -4.99
N THR A 126 12.92 -4.51 -5.61
CA THR A 126 13.82 -3.55 -4.95
C THR A 126 13.09 -2.36 -4.33
N TRP A 127 11.82 -2.13 -4.68
CA TRP A 127 11.14 -0.86 -4.41
C TRP A 127 11.12 -0.50 -2.92
N LEU A 128 10.75 -1.43 -2.04
CA LEU A 128 10.68 -1.17 -0.59
C LEU A 128 12.05 -0.86 0.05
N SER A 129 13.13 -1.42 -0.51
CA SER A 129 14.50 -1.20 -0.04
C SER A 129 15.17 0.04 -0.63
N SER A 130 14.52 0.69 -1.60
CA SER A 130 15.06 1.83 -2.32
C SER A 130 15.09 3.11 -1.47
N ARG A 131 15.81 4.12 -1.98
CA ARG A 131 15.84 5.47 -1.45
C ARG A 131 15.43 6.44 -2.54
N VAL A 132 14.62 7.43 -2.18
CA VAL A 132 14.11 8.44 -3.12
C VAL A 132 14.29 9.84 -2.52
N PRO A 133 14.36 10.89 -3.35
CA PRO A 133 14.40 12.26 -2.84
C PRO A 133 13.03 12.70 -2.33
N CYS A 134 13.01 13.46 -1.24
CA CYS A 134 11.83 14.20 -0.79
C CYS A 134 11.29 15.05 -1.96
N PRO A 135 9.98 15.01 -2.26
CA PRO A 135 9.40 15.78 -3.38
C PRO A 135 9.56 17.29 -3.22
N THR A 136 9.79 17.77 -1.99
CA THR A 136 9.91 19.20 -1.67
C THR A 136 11.38 19.63 -1.57
N CYS A 137 12.17 19.05 -0.65
CA CYS A 137 13.54 19.50 -0.38
C CYS A 137 14.65 18.59 -0.93
N ARG A 138 14.28 17.48 -1.60
CA ARG A 138 15.19 16.47 -2.17
C ARG A 138 16.07 15.70 -1.20
N ALA A 139 15.96 15.91 0.12
CA ALA A 139 16.60 15.06 1.11
C ALA A 139 16.25 13.59 0.82
N LYS A 140 17.26 12.74 0.64
CA LYS A 140 17.07 11.30 0.40
C LYS A 140 16.42 10.65 1.61
N PHE A 141 15.46 9.76 1.39
CA PHE A 141 14.79 9.00 2.45
C PHE A 141 14.40 7.61 1.95
N CYS A 142 14.20 6.67 2.87
CA CYS A 142 13.65 5.34 2.61
C CYS A 142 12.27 5.15 3.27
N ILE A 143 11.63 4.01 3.07
CA ILE A 143 10.29 3.75 3.62
C ILE A 143 10.24 3.83 5.17
N LEU A 144 11.34 3.49 5.85
CA LEU A 144 11.45 3.54 7.31
C LEU A 144 11.47 4.97 7.87
N ASP A 145 11.79 5.96 7.03
CA ASP A 145 11.86 7.37 7.42
C ASP A 145 10.49 8.08 7.36
N ILE A 146 9.43 7.36 7.02
CA ILE A 146 8.08 7.92 6.83
C ILE A 146 7.26 7.69 8.09
N CYS A 147 6.79 8.77 8.71
CA CYS A 147 5.88 8.73 9.85
C CYS A 147 4.49 9.18 9.43
N VAL A 148 3.45 8.44 9.86
CA VAL A 148 2.07 8.94 9.82
C VAL A 148 1.92 10.04 10.88
N VAL A 149 1.20 11.10 10.53
CA VAL A 149 0.89 12.20 11.45
C VAL A 149 -0.34 11.84 12.29
N ASN A 150 -0.19 11.88 13.61
CA ASN A 150 -1.26 11.64 14.59
C ASN A 150 -1.50 12.86 15.47
#